data_AF-A0A2A4Q740-F1
#
_entry.id   AF-A0A2A4Q740-F1
#
_cell.length_a   1.000
_cell.length_b   1.000
_cell.length_c   1.000
_cell.angle_alpha   90.00
_cell.angle_beta   90.00
_cell.angle_gamma   90.00
#
_symmetry.space_group_name_H-M   'P 1'
#
loop_
_entity.id
_entity.type
_entity.pdbx_description
1 polymer ?
#
loop_
_entity_poly.entity_id
_entity_poly.type
_entity_poly.pdbx_seq_one_letter_code
_entity_poly.pdbx_strand_id
1 'polypeptide(L)'
;CRATLAMTVDRKYKIESRIIMGNDEFILHIRKTQPECAITNEILGKKIWIWIKDNDPSALQVEGDEDMPCHWGDTGGFIADTNLPKTACQFEFNCEILPRLYCFLSTAI
;
A
#
# COMPACT_ATOMS: atom_id res chain seq x y z
N CYS A 1 42.94 15.77 14.57
CA CYS A 1 41.74 16.62 14.53
C CYS A 1 40.74 16.04 13.54
N ARG A 2 39.64 15.45 14.01
CA ARG A 2 38.49 15.09 13.15
C ARG A 2 37.24 15.46 13.93
N ALA A 3 36.62 16.56 13.55
CA ALA A 3 35.36 16.98 14.13
C ALA A 3 34.25 16.14 13.48
N THR A 4 33.58 15.31 14.28
CA THR A 4 32.34 14.66 13.89
C THR A 4 31.22 15.70 13.99
N LEU A 5 30.65 16.10 12.85
CA LEU A 5 29.47 16.96 12.84
C LEU A 5 28.26 16.10 13.23
N ALA A 6 27.80 16.23 14.47
CA ALA A 6 26.50 15.70 14.87
C ALA A 6 25.42 16.62 14.27
N MET A 7 24.66 16.11 13.31
CA MET A 7 23.48 16.81 12.81
C MET A 7 22.38 16.70 13.86
N THR A 8 22.17 17.77 14.62
CA THR A 8 21.01 17.93 15.49
C THR A 8 19.79 18.14 14.60
N VAL A 9 18.98 17.10 14.43
CA VAL A 9 17.69 17.19 13.73
C VAL A 9 16.74 17.99 14.63
N ASP A 10 16.45 19.22 14.22
CA ASP A 10 15.48 20.09 14.86
C ASP A 10 14.08 19.46 14.74
N ARG A 11 13.46 19.09 15.87
CA ARG A 11 12.18 18.33 15.95
C ARG A 11 10.95 19.15 15.56
N LYS A 12 11.07 20.08 14.60
CA LYS A 12 10.03 21.06 14.27
C LYS A 12 9.48 20.99 12.84
N TYR A 13 9.96 20.06 12.02
CA TYR A 13 9.33 19.75 10.74
C TYR A 13 8.72 18.34 10.79
N LYS A 14 7.45 18.24 11.18
CA LYS A 14 6.64 17.09 10.81
C LYS A 14 6.24 17.32 9.35
N ILE A 15 7.09 16.90 8.41
CA ILE A 15 6.66 16.76 7.03
C ILE A 15 5.65 15.62 7.09
N GLU A 16 4.35 15.92 7.01
CA GLU A 16 3.34 14.91 6.78
C GLU A 16 3.65 14.33 5.40
N SER A 17 4.41 13.24 5.41
CA SER A 17 5.04 12.69 4.22
C SER A 17 3.97 11.84 3.56
N ARG A 18 3.14 12.49 2.75
CA ARG A 18 2.09 11.84 1.97
C ARG A 18 2.73 11.07 0.82
N ILE A 19 2.22 9.88 0.54
CA ILE A 19 2.62 9.05 -0.59
C ILE A 19 1.38 8.57 -1.32
N ILE A 20 1.50 8.39 -2.64
CA ILE A 20 0.52 7.70 -3.47
C ILE A 20 1.07 6.31 -3.77
N MET A 21 0.27 5.28 -3.47
CA MET A 21 0.60 3.89 -3.80
C MET A 21 -0.65 3.16 -4.28
N GLY A 22 -0.45 2.23 -5.20
CA GLY A 22 -1.51 1.40 -5.71
C GLY A 22 -1.91 0.33 -4.70
N ASN A 23 -3.18 -0.05 -4.77
CA ASN A 23 -3.66 -1.23 -4.07
C ASN A 23 -3.00 -2.52 -4.60
N ASP A 24 -2.49 -2.48 -5.83
CA ASP A 24 -1.85 -3.61 -6.47
C ASP A 24 -0.53 -3.99 -5.82
N GLU A 25 0.31 -3.04 -5.40
CA GLU A 25 1.54 -3.39 -4.66
C GLU A 25 1.25 -4.09 -3.33
N PHE A 26 0.18 -3.70 -2.64
CA PHE A 26 -0.25 -4.34 -1.40
C PHE A 26 -0.78 -5.76 -1.65
N ILE A 27 -1.62 -5.93 -2.69
CA ILE A 27 -2.11 -7.26 -3.08
C ILE A 27 -0.94 -8.15 -3.51
N LEU A 28 0.02 -7.63 -4.28
CA LEU A 28 1.22 -8.38 -4.68
C LEU A 28 1.99 -8.88 -3.45
N HIS A 29 2.14 -8.06 -2.42
CA HIS A 29 2.77 -8.47 -1.17
C HIS A 29 2.02 -9.62 -0.49
N ILE A 30 0.69 -9.54 -0.40
CA ILE A 30 -0.15 -10.62 0.16
C ILE A 30 0.05 -11.90 -0.66
N ARG A 31 -0.06 -11.85 -1.99
CA ARG A 31 0.09 -13.04 -2.86
C ARG A 31 1.48 -13.68 -2.74
N LYS A 32 2.53 -12.89 -2.52
CA LYS A 32 3.89 -13.41 -2.31
C LYS A 32 4.09 -14.04 -0.94
N THR A 33 3.48 -13.48 0.10
CA THR A 33 3.66 -13.94 1.48
C THR A 33 2.67 -15.03 1.87
N GLN A 34 1.53 -15.10 1.19
CA GLN A 34 0.42 -16.00 1.45
C GLN A 34 -0.12 -16.57 0.11
N PRO A 35 0.63 -17.46 -0.57
CA PRO A 35 0.28 -17.93 -1.91
C PRO A 35 -1.05 -18.69 -1.98
N GLU A 36 -1.49 -19.28 -0.87
CA GLU A 36 -2.75 -20.03 -0.76
C GLU A 36 -3.95 -19.14 -0.36
N CYS A 37 -3.78 -17.81 -0.27
CA CYS A 37 -4.87 -16.90 0.08
C CYS A 37 -5.96 -16.94 -1.00
N ALA A 38 -7.14 -17.45 -0.64
CA ALA A 38 -8.29 -17.55 -1.55
C ALA A 38 -9.18 -16.29 -1.58
N ILE A 39 -8.83 -15.26 -0.82
CA ILE A 39 -9.61 -14.01 -0.77
C ILE A 39 -9.43 -13.27 -2.10
N THR A 40 -10.51 -12.77 -2.67
CA THR A 40 -10.48 -12.04 -3.95
C THR A 40 -9.86 -10.67 -3.81
N ASN A 41 -9.29 -10.15 -4.90
CA ASN A 41 -8.65 -8.83 -4.97
C ASN A 41 -9.59 -7.69 -4.56
N GLU A 42 -10.88 -7.81 -4.87
CA GLU A 42 -11.91 -6.87 -4.44
C GLU A 42 -12.02 -6.82 -2.90
N ILE A 43 -12.09 -7.99 -2.26
CA ILE A 43 -12.20 -8.09 -0.79
C ILE A 43 -10.89 -7.64 -0.13
N LEU A 44 -9.74 -8.03 -0.68
CA LEU A 44 -8.43 -7.57 -0.23
C LEU A 44 -8.35 -6.05 -0.29
N GLY A 45 -8.70 -5.43 -1.42
CA GLY A 45 -8.70 -3.99 -1.59
C GLY A 45 -9.58 -3.27 -0.57
N LYS A 46 -10.79 -3.77 -0.30
CA LYS A 46 -11.67 -3.22 0.74
C LYS A 46 -11.04 -3.30 2.13
N LYS A 47 -10.45 -4.45 2.50
CA LYS A 47 -9.78 -4.63 3.80
C LYS A 47 -8.58 -3.71 3.96
N ILE A 48 -7.75 -3.59 2.92
CA ILE A 48 -6.59 -2.71 2.88
C ILE A 48 -7.04 -1.25 3.05
N TRP A 49 -8.06 -0.83 2.29
CA TRP A 49 -8.60 0.52 2.36
C TRP A 49 -9.14 0.87 3.75
N ILE A 50 -9.94 -0.03 4.34
CA ILE A 50 -10.46 0.15 5.71
C ILE A 50 -9.30 0.31 6.70
N TRP A 51 -8.30 -0.57 6.63
CA TRP A 51 -7.14 -0.49 7.52
C TRP A 51 -6.40 0.84 7.37
N ILE A 52 -6.18 1.29 6.12
CA ILE A 52 -5.53 2.57 5.84
C ILE A 52 -6.35 3.72 6.46
N LYS A 53 -7.67 3.76 6.25
CA LYS A 53 -8.54 4.82 6.81
C LYS A 53 -8.60 4.84 8.32
N ASP A 54 -8.57 3.68 8.96
CA ASP A 54 -8.55 3.57 10.42
C ASP A 54 -7.24 4.08 11.02
N ASN A 55 -6.13 4.02 10.27
CA ASN A 55 -4.79 4.43 10.72
C ASN A 55 -4.33 5.80 10.20
N ASP A 56 -4.96 6.29 9.13
CA ASP A 56 -4.87 7.65 8.61
C ASP A 56 -6.28 8.11 8.16
N PRO A 57 -7.04 8.77 9.05
CA PRO A 57 -8.37 9.27 8.72
C PRO A 57 -8.39 10.28 7.56
N SER A 58 -7.25 10.90 7.25
CA SER A 58 -7.09 11.84 6.12
C SER A 58 -6.68 11.15 4.82
N ALA A 59 -6.55 9.82 4.80
CA ALA A 59 -6.28 9.09 3.57
C ALA A 59 -7.43 9.24 2.57
N LEU A 60 -7.06 9.27 1.29
CA LEU A 60 -7.95 9.48 0.14
C LEU A 60 -7.75 8.36 -0.89
N GLN A 61 -8.83 7.97 -1.55
CA GLN A 61 -8.72 7.31 -2.85
C GLN A 61 -8.47 8.42 -3.87
N VAL A 62 -7.47 8.26 -4.73
CA VAL A 62 -7.15 9.27 -5.73
C VAL A 62 -8.27 9.29 -6.77
N GLU A 63 -8.98 10.42 -6.87
CA GLU A 63 -10.10 10.58 -7.82
C GLU A 63 -9.63 10.42 -9.27
N GLY A 64 -10.41 9.69 -10.06
CA GLY A 64 -10.09 9.41 -11.47
C GLY A 64 -9.15 8.22 -11.69
N ASP A 65 -8.55 7.67 -10.63
CA ASP A 65 -7.58 6.58 -10.65
C ASP A 65 -8.12 5.30 -9.97
N GLU A 66 -9.45 5.12 -9.95
CA GLU A 66 -10.12 3.98 -9.29
C GLU A 66 -9.77 2.63 -9.96
N ASP A 67 -9.44 2.64 -11.25
CA ASP A 67 -9.10 1.47 -12.06
C ASP A 67 -7.84 1.68 -12.91
N MET A 68 -6.76 2.15 -12.29
CA MET A 68 -5.50 2.33 -13.00
C MET A 68 -4.91 0.98 -13.45
N PRO A 69 -4.46 0.86 -14.71
CA PRO A 69 -3.81 -0.36 -15.18
C PRO A 69 -2.58 -0.71 -14.32
N CYS A 70 -2.51 -1.95 -13.85
CA CYS A 70 -1.36 -2.41 -13.06
C CYS A 70 -0.11 -2.59 -13.94
N HIS A 71 1.07 -2.45 -13.34
CA HIS A 71 2.35 -2.49 -14.06
C HIS A 71 2.67 -3.83 -14.74
N TRP A 72 2.09 -4.94 -14.26
CA TRP A 72 2.27 -6.27 -14.87
C TRP A 72 1.32 -6.55 -16.04
N GLY A 73 0.48 -5.59 -16.41
CA GLY A 73 -0.43 -5.68 -17.55
C GLY A 73 -1.71 -6.47 -17.26
N ASP A 74 -2.45 -6.76 -18.33
CA ASP A 74 -3.81 -7.30 -18.25
C ASP A 74 -4.00 -8.66 -18.94
N THR A 75 -2.92 -9.23 -19.45
CA THR A 75 -2.91 -10.44 -20.26
C THR A 75 -1.91 -11.44 -19.69
N GLY A 76 -2.40 -12.47 -18.99
CA GLY A 76 -1.57 -13.53 -18.44
C GLY A 76 -2.35 -14.45 -17.49
N GLY A 77 -1.95 -15.72 -17.41
CA GLY A 77 -2.59 -16.70 -16.49
C GLY A 77 -2.38 -16.40 -15.00
N PHE A 78 -1.54 -15.41 -14.68
CA PHE A 78 -1.32 -14.86 -13.34
C PHE A 78 -2.30 -13.73 -12.98
N ILE A 79 -3.12 -13.28 -13.94
CA ILE A 79 -4.18 -12.30 -13.71
C ILE A 79 -5.48 -13.05 -13.42
N ALA A 80 -5.99 -12.91 -12.20
CA ALA A 80 -7.26 -13.51 -11.78
C ALA A 80 -7.74 -12.87 -10.47
N ASP A 81 -9.01 -13.10 -10.13
CA ASP A 81 -9.62 -12.57 -8.91
C ASP A 81 -8.86 -12.96 -7.64
N THR A 82 -8.28 -14.16 -7.59
CA THR A 82 -7.48 -14.68 -6.47
C THR A 82 -5.97 -14.65 -6.75
N ASN A 83 -5.55 -13.93 -7.79
CA ASN A 83 -4.15 -13.79 -8.17
C ASN A 83 -3.80 -12.30 -8.30
N LEU A 84 -3.06 -11.86 -9.32
CA LEU A 84 -2.78 -10.43 -9.51
C LEU A 84 -3.98 -9.72 -10.17
N PRO A 85 -4.34 -8.50 -9.71
CA PRO A 85 -5.42 -7.74 -10.32
C PRO A 85 -5.00 -7.14 -11.67
N LYS A 86 -5.96 -6.88 -12.55
CA LYS A 86 -5.73 -6.20 -13.83
C LYS A 86 -5.56 -4.68 -13.66
N THR A 87 -6.41 -4.10 -12.81
CA THR A 87 -6.45 -2.69 -12.46
C THR A 87 -6.43 -2.54 -10.95
N ALA A 88 -6.03 -1.36 -10.47
CA ALA A 88 -6.10 -1.05 -9.05
C ALA A 88 -6.32 0.43 -8.79
N CYS A 89 -7.06 0.69 -7.71
CA CYS A 89 -7.20 2.01 -7.13
C CYS A 89 -5.90 2.48 -6.50
N GLN A 90 -5.62 3.78 -6.62
CA GLN A 90 -4.50 4.45 -5.96
C GLN A 90 -4.95 5.10 -4.64
N PHE A 91 -4.15 4.95 -3.59
CA PHE A 91 -4.40 5.55 -2.29
C PHE A 91 -3.35 6.60 -1.98
N GLU A 92 -3.79 7.78 -1.52
CA GLU A 92 -2.93 8.80 -0.95
C GLU A 92 -3.06 8.80 0.59
N PHE A 93 -1.95 8.58 1.29
CA PHE A 93 -1.95 8.46 2.76
C PHE A 93 -0.59 8.84 3.38
N ASN A 94 -0.54 9.00 4.71
CA ASN A 94 0.69 9.26 5.46
C ASN A 94 1.64 8.05 5.41
N CYS A 95 2.82 8.21 4.82
CA CYS A 95 3.78 7.13 4.63
C CYS A 95 4.33 6.55 5.95
N GLU A 96 4.18 7.26 7.08
CA GLU A 96 4.57 6.77 8.41
C GLU A 96 3.83 5.48 8.81
N ILE A 97 2.65 5.21 8.23
CA ILE A 97 1.88 3.98 8.55
C ILE A 97 2.38 2.74 7.78
N LEU A 98 3.24 2.91 6.76
CA LEU A 98 3.68 1.81 5.88
C LEU A 98 4.25 0.60 6.64
N PRO A 99 5.17 0.74 7.62
CA PRO A 99 5.70 -0.43 8.31
C PRO A 99 4.60 -1.26 8.99
N ARG A 100 3.62 -0.59 9.61
CA ARG A 100 2.50 -1.26 10.28
C ARG A 100 1.53 -1.88 9.27
N LEU A 101 1.30 -1.20 8.14
CA LEU A 101 0.51 -1.74 7.04
C LEU A 101 1.11 -3.08 6.58
N TYR A 102 2.40 -3.12 6.25
CA TYR A 102 3.04 -4.37 5.79
C TYR A 102 3.03 -5.48 6.84
N CYS A 103 3.11 -5.17 8.14
CA CYS A 103 2.89 -6.17 9.19
C CYS A 103 1.47 -6.75 9.14
N PHE A 104 0.45 -5.90 8.99
CA PHE A 104 -0.95 -6.32 8.84
C PHE A 104 -1.15 -7.19 7.59
N LEU A 105 -0.64 -6.77 6.43
CA LEU A 105 -0.74 -7.53 5.17
C LEU A 105 -0.10 -8.92 5.25
N SER A 106 0.93 -9.09 6.08
CA SER A 106 1.68 -10.35 6.19
C SER A 106 1.05 -11.38 7.14
N THR A 107 0.05 -11.00 7.95
CA THR A 107 -0.40 -11.84 9.08
C THR A 107 -1.91 -11.89 9.30
N ALA A 108 -2.69 -10.96 8.76
CA ALA A 108 -4.00 -10.64 9.32
C ALA A 108 -5.14 -10.50 8.30
N ILE A 109 -4.97 -10.93 7.05
CA ILE A 109 -6.02 -10.88 6.03
C ILE A 109 -6.60 -12.25 5.72
#